data_AF-A0A317E3M9-F1
#
_entry.id   AF-A0A317E3M9-F1
#
_cell.length_a   1.000
_cell.length_b   1.000
_cell.length_c   1.000
_cell.angle_alpha   90.00
_cell.angle_beta   90.00
_cell.angle_gamma   90.00
#
_symmetry.space_group_name_H-M   'P 1'
#
loop_
_entity.id
_entity.type
_entity.pdbx_description
1 polymer ?
#
loop_
_entity_poly.entity_id
_entity_poly.type
_entity_poly.pdbx_seq_one_letter_code
_entity_poly.pdbx_strand_id
1 'polypeptide(L)'
;MRVGPVLVLTGIFGLSFPTMDMSQKGSRGSKQPPAVGLAPGVLKGMRAALAALIAEGEVLLDLTDGSHAALLAGQGSGVAVLEQPLNHDPATGTATVDLDNLPAAVIRRVDHVVALTPWRLLANGEALLDCLGAAGGSLICRTTAAREAALVAAAEARGLAPAGRVAAGHAGVLLRLSGRPHTLAPAASRGGDVRPAIVVAGFYGRGNCGDEALFQCIYETFAADFDVIVAVDGFGAVEGYQSWYPYNKCEIRHQCDLGLFEEGRRIVGMMIGGGGLAVGFAANLVFEARARGIPTFITGVDLPGLVMPGCDPPDRAVARGRHAIDTAQMKAYLSGFDRVMVRTRHGLDICRQLGVEADFGADWAIRLKQDEAEDISASDRRALIVLREFPLHLVPYSYVREIERLIEGLRHQGWEPAFLPFCPEDGRNTVELDLAPVAPTLEHWWNPRRVKQLIGASGLVIGVGRLHPLIFAASLGVPALSLVPPLPLPSGRKSITKIDAVCADWGLKQVATVDALLAETAMTLKGVSLRKRAAAHERLDRSIETLRGIIDRYTATIPA
;
A
#
# COMPACT_ATOMS: atom_id res chain seq x y z
N MET A 1 -12.65 21.92 -25.08
CA MET A 1 -11.82 20.71 -24.87
C MET A 1 -11.25 20.77 -23.47
N ARG A 2 -11.57 19.80 -22.62
CA ARG A 2 -11.04 19.70 -21.26
C ARG A 2 -9.79 18.83 -21.30
N VAL A 3 -8.66 19.39 -20.88
CA VAL A 3 -7.37 18.68 -20.74
C VAL A 3 -7.45 17.82 -19.48
N GLY A 4 -7.23 16.51 -19.60
CA GLY A 4 -7.13 15.59 -18.47
C GLY A 4 -5.76 15.67 -17.77
N PRO A 5 -5.65 15.29 -16.48
CA PRO A 5 -4.37 15.33 -15.76
C PRO A 5 -3.43 14.21 -16.19
N VAL A 6 -2.12 14.51 -16.22
CA VAL A 6 -1.02 13.57 -16.43
C VAL A 6 -0.75 12.84 -15.12
N LEU A 7 -0.82 11.50 -15.13
CA LEU A 7 -0.49 10.67 -13.97
C LEU A 7 0.99 10.27 -14.03
N VAL A 8 1.79 10.76 -13.08
CA VAL A 8 3.19 10.36 -12.91
C VAL A 8 3.23 9.25 -11.87
N LEU A 9 3.67 8.06 -12.27
CA LEU A 9 3.90 6.92 -11.37
C LEU A 9 5.39 6.82 -11.10
N THR A 10 5.86 7.45 -10.01
CA THR A 10 7.23 7.23 -9.55
C THR A 10 7.31 5.86 -8.87
N GLY A 11 8.00 4.92 -9.52
CA GLY A 11 8.34 3.64 -8.90
C GLY A 11 9.21 3.88 -7.66
N ILE A 12 8.72 3.50 -6.49
CA ILE A 12 9.49 3.54 -5.24
C ILE A 12 10.49 2.38 -5.29
N PHE A 13 11.64 2.59 -5.94
CA PHE A 13 12.80 1.72 -5.84
C PHE A 13 13.82 2.42 -4.94
N GLY A 14 13.84 2.00 -3.68
CA GLY A 14 14.78 2.50 -2.68
C GLY A 14 16.18 1.91 -2.88
N LEU A 15 17.03 2.62 -3.61
CA LEU A 15 18.49 2.48 -3.48
C LEU A 15 19.02 3.73 -2.77
N SER A 16 19.45 3.55 -1.52
CA SER A 16 20.10 4.60 -0.73
C SER A 16 21.61 4.40 -0.78
N PHE A 17 22.34 5.36 -1.36
CA PHE A 17 23.75 5.55 -1.05
C PHE A 17 23.88 6.40 0.23
N PRO A 18 24.89 6.16 1.09
CA PRO A 18 25.09 6.96 2.28
C PRO A 18 25.61 8.34 1.89
N THR A 19 24.81 9.39 2.13
CA THR A 19 25.33 10.77 2.17
C THR A 19 25.82 11.06 3.59
N MET A 20 27.13 11.24 3.72
CA MET A 20 27.79 11.68 4.95
C MET A 20 27.27 13.04 5.44
N ASP A 21 27.16 13.13 6.76
CA ASP A 21 26.85 14.30 7.57
C ASP A 21 27.84 15.46 7.29
N MET A 22 27.33 16.57 6.77
CA MET A 22 28.11 17.80 6.57
C MET A 22 28.06 18.65 7.85
N SER A 23 28.74 18.18 8.89
CA SER A 23 29.09 18.97 10.07
C SER A 23 30.54 18.77 10.51
N GLN A 24 31.48 18.77 9.55
CA GLN A 24 32.90 19.03 9.85
C GLN A 24 33.49 20.09 8.93
N LYS A 25 33.83 21.23 9.54
CA LYS A 25 34.67 22.26 8.94
C LYS A 25 36.08 21.69 8.73
N GLY A 26 36.50 21.63 7.46
CA GLY A 26 37.91 21.59 7.09
C GLY A 26 38.42 20.25 6.58
N SER A 27 38.16 19.94 5.31
CA SER A 27 39.14 19.26 4.46
C SER A 27 38.86 19.54 2.97
N ARG A 28 39.92 19.72 2.18
CA ARG A 28 39.83 19.82 0.72
C ARG A 28 39.60 18.41 0.17
N GLY A 29 38.46 18.14 -0.49
CA GLY A 29 38.24 16.86 -1.16
C GLY A 29 36.90 16.76 -1.93
N SER A 30 37.00 16.32 -3.19
CA SER A 30 35.98 15.94 -4.19
C SER A 30 34.79 16.88 -4.48
N LYS A 31 34.86 17.59 -5.62
CA LYS A 31 33.67 18.14 -6.30
C LYS A 31 32.89 16.97 -6.91
N GLN A 32 31.61 16.84 -6.57
CA GLN A 32 30.67 16.01 -7.33
C GLN A 32 30.60 16.53 -8.78
N PRO A 33 30.63 15.66 -9.81
CA PRO A 33 30.49 16.12 -11.19
C PRO A 33 29.09 16.73 -11.39
N PRO A 34 28.96 17.83 -12.17
CA PRO A 34 27.66 18.39 -12.48
C PRO A 34 26.80 17.35 -13.22
N ALA A 35 25.52 17.27 -12.88
CA ALA A 35 24.56 16.50 -13.66
C ALA A 35 24.66 16.92 -15.13
N VAL A 36 24.74 15.94 -16.04
CA VAL A 36 24.89 16.17 -17.48
C VAL A 36 23.53 16.62 -18.03
N GLY A 37 23.10 17.84 -17.66
CA GLY A 37 21.87 18.43 -18.15
C GLY A 37 21.98 18.75 -19.63
N LEU A 38 20.98 18.35 -20.41
CA LEU A 38 20.85 18.79 -21.80
C LEU A 38 20.67 20.32 -21.84
N ALA A 39 21.32 20.97 -22.81
CA ALA A 39 21.09 22.40 -23.04
C ALA A 39 19.60 22.65 -23.34
N PRO A 40 18.99 23.76 -22.86
CA PRO A 40 17.55 24.00 -23.00
C PRO A 40 16.99 23.89 -24.43
N GLY A 41 17.77 24.32 -25.43
CA GLY A 41 17.38 24.19 -26.84
C GLY A 41 17.33 22.74 -27.34
N VAL A 42 18.21 21.87 -26.82
CA VAL A 42 18.25 20.43 -27.11
C VAL A 42 17.02 19.75 -26.50
N LEU A 43 16.68 20.09 -25.26
CA LEU A 43 15.50 19.58 -24.56
C LEU A 43 14.21 19.93 -25.30
N LYS A 44 14.06 21.17 -25.76
CA LYS A 44 12.90 21.61 -26.55
C LYS A 44 12.75 20.83 -27.86
N GLY A 45 13.86 20.61 -28.58
CA GLY A 45 13.86 19.82 -29.81
C GLY A 45 13.47 18.35 -29.57
N MET A 46 14.00 17.74 -28.51
CA MET A 46 13.68 16.36 -28.13
C MET A 46 12.22 16.20 -27.72
N ARG A 47 11.65 17.18 -27.00
CA ARG A 47 10.24 17.19 -26.62
C ARG A 47 9.33 17.15 -27.85
N ALA A 48 9.58 18.01 -28.82
CA ALA A 48 8.78 18.07 -30.06
C ALA A 48 8.94 16.78 -30.89
N ALA A 49 10.14 16.22 -30.93
CA ALA A 49 10.41 14.98 -31.66
C ALA A 49 9.74 13.76 -31.00
N LEU A 50 9.73 13.68 -29.66
CA LEU A 50 9.03 12.64 -28.91
C LEU A 50 7.51 12.70 -29.15
N ALA A 51 6.93 13.90 -29.06
CA ALA A 51 5.50 14.10 -29.31
C ALA A 51 5.05 13.70 -30.74
N ALA A 52 5.98 13.65 -31.71
CA ALA A 52 5.70 13.19 -33.07
C ALA A 52 5.82 11.65 -33.23
N LEU A 53 6.44 10.96 -32.27
CA LEU A 53 6.63 9.51 -32.30
C LEU A 53 5.64 8.74 -31.41
N ILE A 54 5.00 9.45 -30.47
CA ILE A 54 4.15 8.89 -29.42
C ILE A 54 2.71 9.33 -29.67
N ALA A 55 1.78 8.39 -29.72
CA ALA A 55 0.36 8.67 -29.85
C ALA A 55 -0.26 9.10 -28.50
N GLU A 56 -1.40 9.79 -28.57
CA GLU A 56 -2.15 10.17 -27.37
C GLU A 56 -2.62 8.93 -26.60
N GLY A 57 -2.37 8.89 -25.29
CA GLY A 57 -2.75 7.77 -24.42
C GLY A 57 -1.75 6.61 -24.34
N GLU A 58 -0.63 6.65 -25.06
CA GLU A 58 0.43 5.65 -24.92
C GLU A 58 1.13 5.75 -23.55
N VAL A 59 1.61 4.60 -23.05
CA VAL A 59 2.36 4.45 -21.81
C VAL A 59 3.85 4.31 -22.12
N LEU A 60 4.67 5.13 -21.49
CA LEU A 60 6.12 5.16 -21.68
C LEU A 60 6.85 4.70 -20.42
N LEU A 61 7.95 3.99 -20.62
CA LEU A 61 8.97 3.77 -19.61
C LEU A 61 10.21 4.60 -19.96
N ASP A 62 10.43 5.70 -19.25
CA ASP A 62 11.57 6.59 -19.44
C ASP A 62 12.79 6.07 -18.67
N LEU A 63 13.80 5.60 -19.42
CA LEU A 63 15.12 5.29 -18.90
C LEU A 63 15.89 6.59 -18.72
N THR A 64 15.51 7.33 -17.68
CA THR A 64 15.90 8.73 -17.48
C THR A 64 17.38 8.86 -17.13
N ASP A 65 18.03 9.82 -17.79
CA ASP A 65 19.37 10.34 -17.44
C ASP A 65 19.29 11.49 -16.41
N GLY A 66 18.11 11.72 -15.83
CA GLY A 66 17.81 12.85 -14.96
C GLY A 66 17.31 14.11 -15.69
N SER A 67 17.18 14.09 -17.02
CA SER A 67 16.65 15.22 -17.80
C SER A 67 15.12 15.35 -17.76
N HIS A 68 14.41 14.28 -17.38
CA HIS A 68 12.94 14.19 -17.37
C HIS A 68 12.30 14.60 -18.71
N ALA A 69 13.00 14.41 -19.82
CA ALA A 69 12.56 14.92 -21.12
C ALA A 69 11.31 14.19 -21.65
N ALA A 70 11.14 12.89 -21.38
CA ALA A 70 9.91 12.17 -21.75
C ALA A 70 8.74 12.59 -20.86
N LEU A 71 8.99 12.79 -19.55
CA LEU A 71 8.01 13.34 -18.62
C LEU A 71 7.48 14.71 -19.08
N LEU A 72 8.38 15.59 -19.52
CA LEU A 72 8.02 16.91 -20.05
C LEU A 72 7.33 16.82 -21.41
N ALA A 73 7.64 15.82 -22.23
CA ALA A 73 6.95 15.57 -23.51
C ALA A 73 5.50 15.10 -23.31
N GLY A 74 5.24 14.27 -22.29
CA GLY A 74 3.89 13.81 -21.94
C GLY A 74 2.98 14.88 -21.31
N GLN A 75 3.52 16.03 -20.91
CA GLN A 75 2.74 17.15 -20.37
C GLN A 75 1.79 17.73 -21.44
N GLY A 76 0.54 17.27 -21.42
CA GLY A 76 -0.57 17.74 -22.25
C GLY A 76 -1.16 16.71 -23.22
N SER A 77 -0.54 15.52 -23.36
CA SER A 77 -0.92 14.47 -24.33
C SER A 77 -1.49 13.19 -23.69
N GLY A 78 -1.81 13.21 -22.40
CA GLY A 78 -2.40 12.04 -21.72
C GLY A 78 -1.47 10.82 -21.58
N VAL A 79 -0.17 11.01 -21.81
CA VAL A 79 0.85 9.95 -21.75
C VAL A 79 1.23 9.66 -20.31
N ALA A 80 1.23 8.38 -19.92
CA ALA A 80 1.72 7.93 -18.61
C ALA A 80 3.23 7.63 -18.71
N VAL A 81 4.02 8.14 -17.76
CA VAL A 81 5.47 7.93 -17.74
C VAL A 81 5.87 7.22 -16.45
N LEU A 82 6.49 6.05 -16.61
CA LEU A 82 7.21 5.33 -15.57
C LEU A 82 8.68 5.71 -15.66
N GLU A 83 9.31 6.11 -14.56
CA GLU A 83 10.73 6.47 -14.57
C GLU A 83 11.58 5.34 -14.02
N GLN A 84 12.66 5.03 -14.73
CA GLN A 84 13.73 4.17 -14.24
C GLN A 84 15.08 4.87 -14.46
N PRO A 85 15.82 5.22 -13.39
CA PRO A 85 17.10 5.92 -13.54
C PRO A 85 18.17 5.02 -14.17
N LEU A 86 19.00 5.61 -15.02
CA LEU A 86 20.20 4.97 -15.55
C LEU A 86 21.34 5.00 -14.51
N ASN A 87 22.13 3.93 -14.46
CA ASN A 87 23.37 3.88 -13.69
C ASN A 87 24.49 4.54 -14.51
N HIS A 88 24.88 5.76 -14.15
CA HIS A 88 25.96 6.47 -14.82
C HIS A 88 27.33 6.10 -14.25
N ASP A 89 28.28 5.80 -15.13
CA ASP A 89 29.69 5.64 -14.79
C ASP A 89 30.46 6.93 -15.13
N PRO A 90 30.88 7.73 -14.12
CA PRO A 90 31.61 8.97 -14.35
C PRO A 90 32.97 8.78 -15.03
N ALA A 91 33.60 7.61 -14.87
CA ALA A 91 34.93 7.36 -15.42
C ALA A 91 34.91 7.19 -16.93
N THR A 92 33.89 6.52 -17.44
CA THR A 92 33.75 6.24 -18.89
C THR A 92 32.78 7.19 -19.59
N GLY A 93 31.95 7.93 -18.83
CA GLY A 93 30.88 8.75 -19.38
C GLY A 93 29.76 7.92 -20.01
N THR A 94 29.69 6.63 -19.65
CA THR A 94 28.65 5.71 -20.13
C THR A 94 27.52 5.59 -19.12
N ALA A 95 26.40 5.04 -19.56
CA ALA A 95 25.23 4.73 -18.77
C ALA A 95 24.87 3.26 -18.94
N THR A 96 24.36 2.64 -17.88
CA THR A 96 23.91 1.24 -17.87
C THR A 96 22.46 1.18 -17.43
N VAL A 97 21.66 0.41 -18.14
CA VAL A 97 20.28 0.11 -17.77
C VAL A 97 20.28 -1.04 -16.77
N ASP A 98 19.51 -0.92 -15.68
CA ASP A 98 19.29 -2.04 -14.78
C ASP A 98 18.24 -3.00 -15.37
N LEU A 99 18.70 -4.05 -16.06
CA LEU A 99 17.83 -4.97 -16.77
C LEU A 99 17.03 -5.88 -15.82
N ASP A 100 17.48 -6.10 -14.59
CA ASP A 100 16.74 -6.89 -13.60
C ASP A 100 15.45 -6.18 -13.18
N ASN A 101 15.46 -4.85 -13.26
CA ASN A 101 14.30 -3.98 -13.07
C ASN A 101 13.46 -3.77 -14.36
N LEU A 102 13.84 -4.39 -15.48
CA LEU A 102 13.10 -4.41 -16.75
C LEU A 102 12.65 -5.83 -17.15
N PRO A 103 11.86 -6.53 -16.32
CA PRO A 103 11.37 -7.84 -16.72
C PRO A 103 10.46 -7.73 -17.95
N ALA A 104 10.39 -8.79 -18.76
CA ALA A 104 9.56 -8.84 -19.97
C ALA A 104 8.10 -8.44 -19.72
N ALA A 105 7.56 -8.70 -18.52
CA ALA A 105 6.23 -8.28 -18.10
C ALA A 105 6.06 -6.75 -18.02
N VAL A 106 7.09 -6.01 -17.58
CA VAL A 106 7.06 -4.54 -17.57
C VAL A 106 7.13 -4.01 -18.99
N ILE A 107 8.02 -4.57 -19.81
CA ILE A 107 8.18 -4.18 -21.22
C ILE A 107 6.87 -4.38 -22.00
N ARG A 108 6.15 -5.47 -21.77
CA ARG A 108 4.86 -5.75 -22.42
C ARG A 108 3.72 -4.81 -22.00
N ARG A 109 3.90 -4.00 -20.96
CA ARG A 109 2.88 -3.07 -20.43
C ARG A 109 3.09 -1.62 -20.82
N VAL A 110 4.20 -1.32 -21.48
CA VAL A 110 4.47 0.02 -22.00
C VAL A 110 4.48 -0.06 -23.52
N ASP A 111 3.92 0.95 -24.15
CA ASP A 111 3.93 1.06 -25.61
C ASP A 111 5.36 1.29 -26.09
N HIS A 112 6.13 2.11 -25.35
CA HIS A 112 7.53 2.39 -25.67
C HIS A 112 8.42 2.49 -24.42
N VAL A 113 9.57 1.84 -24.47
CA VAL A 113 10.72 2.17 -23.64
C VAL A 113 11.47 3.34 -24.29
N VAL A 114 11.78 4.38 -23.54
CA VAL A 114 12.42 5.60 -24.05
C VAL A 114 13.82 5.72 -23.46
N ALA A 115 14.84 5.78 -24.33
CA ALA A 115 16.24 5.89 -23.95
C ALA A 115 16.90 7.09 -24.64
N LEU A 116 16.93 8.24 -23.95
CA LEU A 116 17.37 9.51 -24.53
C LEU A 116 18.87 9.77 -24.41
N THR A 117 19.56 8.98 -23.58
CA THR A 117 21.02 8.87 -23.62
C THR A 117 21.45 8.46 -25.03
N PRO A 118 22.41 9.16 -25.67
CA PRO A 118 22.90 8.76 -26.99
C PRO A 118 23.30 7.28 -27.01
N TRP A 119 22.80 6.50 -27.97
CA TRP A 119 22.95 5.05 -28.00
C TRP A 119 24.38 4.55 -27.76
N ARG A 120 25.37 5.27 -28.31
CA ARG A 120 26.80 4.97 -28.14
C ARG A 120 27.32 5.04 -26.71
N LEU A 121 26.58 5.66 -25.81
CA LEU A 121 26.91 5.81 -24.39
C LEU A 121 26.16 4.80 -23.52
N LEU A 122 25.23 4.01 -24.06
CA LEU A 122 24.59 2.93 -23.34
C LEU A 122 25.48 1.68 -23.39
N ALA A 123 26.20 1.41 -22.30
CA ALA A 123 27.18 0.32 -22.21
C ALA A 123 26.56 -1.06 -22.48
N ASN A 124 25.31 -1.25 -22.06
CA ASN A 124 24.54 -2.48 -22.26
C ASN A 124 23.38 -2.32 -23.26
N GLY A 125 23.52 -1.44 -24.26
CA GLY A 125 22.47 -1.21 -25.28
C GLY A 125 22.06 -2.47 -26.04
N GLU A 126 23.00 -3.34 -26.41
CA GLU A 126 22.70 -4.60 -27.09
C GLU A 126 21.83 -5.53 -26.23
N ALA A 127 22.12 -5.64 -24.92
CA ALA A 127 21.34 -6.44 -23.99
C ALA A 127 19.92 -5.85 -23.74
N LEU A 128 19.78 -4.52 -23.81
CA LEU A 128 18.46 -3.89 -23.83
C LEU A 128 17.67 -4.28 -25.08
N LEU A 129 18.29 -4.29 -26.27
CA LEU A 129 17.62 -4.76 -27.49
C LEU A 129 17.22 -6.24 -27.39
N ASP A 130 18.06 -7.09 -26.78
CA ASP A 130 17.73 -8.51 -26.55
C ASP A 130 16.48 -8.63 -25.68
N CYS A 131 16.42 -7.86 -24.59
CA CYS A 131 15.29 -7.85 -23.66
C CYS A 131 13.99 -7.39 -24.35
N LEU A 132 14.06 -6.29 -25.12
CA LEU A 132 12.93 -5.76 -25.86
C LEU A 132 12.46 -6.68 -26.98
N GLY A 133 13.40 -7.26 -27.74
CA GLY A 133 13.13 -8.21 -28.80
C GLY A 133 12.41 -9.46 -28.28
N ALA A 134 12.90 -10.02 -27.17
CA ALA A 134 12.30 -11.19 -26.52
C ALA A 134 10.90 -10.89 -25.94
N ALA A 135 10.64 -9.65 -25.52
CA ALA A 135 9.36 -9.22 -24.97
C ALA A 135 8.37 -8.73 -26.05
N GLY A 136 8.82 -8.50 -27.29
CA GLY A 136 8.04 -7.83 -28.34
C GLY A 136 7.78 -6.34 -28.03
N GLY A 137 8.66 -5.70 -27.26
CA GLY A 137 8.53 -4.30 -26.88
C GLY A 137 8.91 -3.32 -27.99
N SER A 138 8.83 -2.03 -27.68
CA SER A 138 9.30 -0.96 -28.56
C SER A 138 10.31 -0.07 -27.85
N LEU A 139 11.26 0.48 -28.61
CA LEU A 139 12.28 1.42 -28.16
C LEU A 139 12.16 2.73 -28.92
N ILE A 140 12.10 3.85 -28.22
CA ILE A 140 12.43 5.17 -28.76
C ILE A 140 13.80 5.56 -28.22
N CYS A 141 14.79 5.67 -29.10
CA CYS A 141 16.15 5.98 -28.68
C CYS A 141 16.79 7.08 -29.51
N ARG A 142 17.80 7.72 -28.90
CA ARG A 142 18.57 8.79 -29.53
C ARG A 142 19.82 8.24 -30.21
N THR A 143 19.98 8.55 -31.51
CA THR A 143 21.17 8.17 -32.30
C THR A 143 21.67 9.33 -33.18
N THR A 144 22.78 9.12 -33.89
CA THR A 144 23.28 10.01 -34.93
C THR A 144 23.03 9.42 -36.31
N ALA A 145 22.89 10.26 -37.34
CA ALA A 145 22.70 9.78 -38.71
C ALA A 145 23.80 8.79 -39.16
N ALA A 146 25.04 9.01 -38.71
CA ALA A 146 26.17 8.13 -39.02
C ALA A 146 26.10 6.74 -38.36
N ARG A 147 25.30 6.57 -37.31
CA ARG A 147 25.17 5.31 -36.54
C ARG A 147 23.80 4.66 -36.66
N GLU A 148 22.86 5.32 -37.32
CA GLU A 148 21.49 4.86 -37.48
C GLU A 148 21.42 3.48 -38.15
N ALA A 149 22.14 3.27 -39.26
CA ALA A 149 22.14 2.00 -39.98
C ALA A 149 22.66 0.82 -39.13
N ALA A 150 23.69 1.06 -38.32
CA ALA A 150 24.24 0.02 -37.44
C ALA A 150 23.25 -0.37 -36.33
N LEU A 151 22.56 0.62 -35.74
CA LEU A 151 21.53 0.39 -34.74
C LEU A 151 20.32 -0.36 -35.33
N VAL A 152 19.86 0.03 -36.53
CA VAL A 152 18.77 -0.66 -37.21
C VAL A 152 19.14 -2.12 -37.46
N ALA A 153 20.34 -2.40 -37.99
CA ALA A 153 20.79 -3.76 -38.21
C ALA A 153 20.85 -4.59 -36.91
N ALA A 154 21.34 -4.00 -35.82
CA ALA A 154 21.38 -4.66 -34.51
C ALA A 154 19.98 -4.93 -33.93
N ALA A 155 19.02 -4.04 -34.17
CA ALA A 155 17.64 -4.16 -33.73
C ALA A 155 16.88 -5.23 -34.55
N GLU A 156 17.07 -5.24 -35.87
CA GLU A 156 16.44 -6.22 -36.78
C GLU A 156 16.89 -7.65 -36.48
N ALA A 157 18.18 -7.84 -36.13
CA ALA A 157 18.71 -9.12 -35.67
C ALA A 157 17.99 -9.66 -34.41
N ARG A 158 17.26 -8.81 -33.69
CA ARG A 158 16.53 -9.12 -32.45
C ARG A 158 15.02 -9.01 -32.60
N GLY A 159 14.52 -8.94 -33.83
CA GLY A 159 13.08 -8.90 -34.10
C GLY A 159 12.42 -7.54 -33.91
N LEU A 160 13.20 -6.46 -33.77
CA LEU A 160 12.71 -5.09 -33.74
C LEU A 160 12.89 -4.45 -35.13
N ALA A 161 11.86 -3.80 -35.67
CA ALA A 161 11.92 -3.13 -36.96
C ALA A 161 11.81 -1.60 -36.79
N PRO A 162 12.45 -0.80 -37.67
CA PRO A 162 12.25 0.65 -37.67
C PRO A 162 10.79 1.00 -37.99
N ALA A 163 10.14 1.72 -37.07
CA ALA A 163 8.71 2.04 -37.12
C ALA A 163 8.44 3.55 -37.13
N GLY A 164 9.47 4.39 -36.95
CA GLY A 164 9.35 5.84 -36.97
C GLY A 164 10.70 6.52 -36.83
N ARG A 165 10.84 7.71 -37.42
CA ARG A 165 12.10 8.47 -37.42
C ARG A 165 11.80 9.96 -37.43
N VAL A 166 12.36 10.70 -36.47
CA VAL A 166 12.20 12.16 -36.39
C VAL A 166 13.55 12.83 -36.11
N ALA A 167 13.86 13.88 -36.88
CA ALA A 167 15.04 14.69 -36.64
C ALA A 167 14.83 15.57 -35.39
N ALA A 168 15.78 15.55 -34.46
CA ALA A 168 15.72 16.30 -33.19
C ALA A 168 16.70 17.49 -33.18
N GLY A 169 16.93 18.11 -34.34
CA GLY A 169 17.86 19.24 -34.51
C GLY A 169 19.30 18.86 -34.13
N HIS A 170 19.97 19.71 -33.34
CA HIS A 170 21.33 19.44 -32.84
C HIS A 170 21.40 18.22 -31.90
N ALA A 171 20.27 17.66 -31.48
CA ALA A 171 20.24 16.45 -30.67
C ALA A 171 20.54 15.18 -31.50
N GLY A 172 20.43 15.22 -32.83
CA GLY A 172 20.56 14.04 -33.69
C GLY A 172 19.20 13.55 -34.18
N VAL A 173 18.99 12.23 -34.13
CA VAL A 173 17.77 11.55 -34.62
C VAL A 173 17.14 10.77 -33.46
N LEU A 174 15.81 10.84 -33.33
CA LEU A 174 15.05 9.88 -32.55
C LEU A 174 14.53 8.79 -33.50
N LEU A 175 14.85 7.55 -33.15
CA LEU A 175 14.45 6.37 -33.89
C LEU A 175 13.49 5.56 -33.02
N ARG A 176 12.31 5.25 -33.57
CA ARG A 176 11.35 4.30 -32.98
C ARG A 176 11.57 2.94 -33.62
N LEU A 177 11.91 1.96 -32.81
CA LEU A 177 12.05 0.55 -33.15
C LEU A 177 10.90 -0.20 -32.48
N SER A 178 10.20 -1.06 -33.20
CA SER A 178 9.06 -1.80 -32.65
C SER A 178 9.22 -3.29 -32.92
N GLY A 179 8.98 -4.11 -31.90
CA GLY A 179 8.88 -5.54 -32.06
C GLY A 179 7.75 -5.91 -33.00
N ARG A 180 7.86 -7.07 -33.63
CA ARG A 180 6.67 -7.68 -34.24
C ARG A 180 5.64 -7.88 -33.12
N PRO A 181 4.39 -7.43 -33.29
CA PRO A 181 3.38 -7.64 -32.26
C PRO A 181 3.33 -9.14 -31.94
N HIS A 182 3.68 -9.49 -30.70
CA HIS A 182 3.35 -10.81 -30.20
C HIS A 182 1.83 -10.87 -30.20
N THR A 183 1.26 -11.58 -31.18
CA THR A 183 -0.06 -12.15 -31.00
C THR A 183 0.09 -13.06 -29.79
N LEU A 184 -0.32 -12.56 -28.62
CA LEU A 184 -0.43 -13.37 -27.42
C LEU A 184 -1.33 -14.53 -27.81
N ALA A 185 -0.73 -15.70 -27.98
CA ALA A 185 -1.51 -16.91 -28.12
C ALA A 185 -2.42 -16.96 -26.90
N PRO A 186 -3.75 -17.10 -27.05
CA PRO A 186 -4.64 -17.24 -25.92
C PRO A 186 -4.09 -18.38 -25.07
N ALA A 187 -3.81 -18.07 -23.80
CA ALA A 187 -3.28 -19.06 -22.86
C ALA A 187 -4.18 -20.29 -22.97
N ALA A 188 -3.57 -21.41 -23.39
CA ALA A 188 -4.30 -22.65 -23.61
C ALA A 188 -5.13 -22.94 -22.36
N SER A 189 -6.45 -22.96 -22.53
CA SER A 189 -7.39 -23.28 -21.48
C SER A 189 -7.02 -24.64 -20.90
N ARG A 190 -6.46 -24.65 -19.68
CA ARG A 190 -6.28 -25.89 -18.94
C ARG A 190 -7.67 -26.37 -18.56
N GLY A 191 -8.20 -27.30 -19.35
CA GLY A 191 -9.58 -27.81 -19.31
C GLY A 191 -9.93 -28.63 -18.07
N GLY A 192 -9.95 -27.99 -16.91
CA GLY A 192 -10.77 -28.39 -15.76
C GLY A 192 -11.65 -27.21 -15.36
N ASP A 193 -12.78 -27.47 -14.70
CA ASP A 193 -13.60 -26.43 -14.06
C ASP A 193 -12.80 -25.76 -12.94
N VAL A 194 -11.92 -24.82 -13.31
CA VAL A 194 -11.15 -24.03 -12.35
C VAL A 194 -12.12 -23.07 -11.71
N ARG A 195 -12.28 -23.20 -10.39
CA ARG A 195 -13.11 -22.33 -9.60
C ARG A 195 -12.69 -20.86 -9.77
N PRO A 196 -13.64 -19.92 -9.92
CA PRO A 196 -13.32 -18.51 -10.04
C PRO A 196 -12.59 -18.00 -8.80
N ALA A 197 -11.69 -17.04 -8.99
CA ALA A 197 -10.86 -16.49 -7.93
C ALA A 197 -11.17 -15.01 -7.67
N ILE A 198 -10.99 -14.59 -6.43
CA ILE A 198 -10.88 -13.19 -6.05
C ILE A 198 -9.46 -12.87 -5.60
N VAL A 199 -8.98 -11.68 -5.93
CA VAL A 199 -7.69 -11.17 -5.45
C VAL A 199 -7.96 -10.23 -4.29
N VAL A 200 -7.23 -10.42 -3.18
CA VAL A 200 -7.36 -9.60 -1.97
C VAL A 200 -5.98 -9.05 -1.60
N ALA A 201 -5.86 -7.73 -1.51
CA ALA A 201 -4.65 -7.05 -1.08
C ALA A 201 -4.90 -6.23 0.20
N GLY A 202 -3.90 -6.13 1.06
CA GLY A 202 -3.96 -5.37 2.30
C GLY A 202 -2.64 -5.43 3.07
N PHE A 203 -2.63 -4.88 4.29
CA PHE A 203 -1.43 -4.88 5.15
C PHE A 203 -1.32 -6.19 5.94
N TYR A 204 -0.99 -7.25 5.21
CA TYR A 204 -1.17 -8.65 5.58
C TYR A 204 0.17 -9.38 5.79
N GLY A 205 0.16 -10.43 6.60
CA GLY A 205 1.34 -11.27 6.85
C GLY A 205 2.38 -10.62 7.76
N ARG A 206 2.09 -9.45 8.33
CA ARG A 206 3.01 -8.69 9.20
C ARG A 206 2.75 -8.93 10.69
N GLY A 207 1.77 -9.77 11.03
CA GLY A 207 1.45 -10.10 12.42
C GLY A 207 0.70 -9.00 13.15
N ASN A 208 0.15 -8.00 12.46
CA ASN A 208 -0.76 -7.05 13.06
C ASN A 208 -2.14 -7.71 13.21
N CYS A 209 -2.44 -8.18 14.43
CA CYS A 209 -3.65 -8.92 14.79
C CYS A 209 -4.95 -8.31 14.24
N GLY A 210 -5.02 -6.98 14.15
CA GLY A 210 -6.16 -6.29 13.58
C GLY A 210 -6.31 -6.51 12.08
N ASP A 211 -5.23 -6.31 11.31
CA ASP A 211 -5.23 -6.49 9.86
C ASP A 211 -5.35 -7.98 9.49
N GLU A 212 -4.74 -8.88 10.27
CA GLU A 212 -4.92 -10.33 10.14
C GLU A 212 -6.39 -10.74 10.36
N ALA A 213 -7.09 -10.10 11.32
CA ALA A 213 -8.52 -10.33 11.53
C ALA A 213 -9.38 -9.89 10.35
N LEU A 214 -9.04 -8.76 9.72
CA LEU A 214 -9.74 -8.29 8.52
C LEU A 214 -9.63 -9.34 7.42
N PHE A 215 -8.40 -9.79 7.13
CA PHE A 215 -8.16 -10.79 6.10
C PHE A 215 -8.86 -12.11 6.39
N GLN A 216 -8.80 -12.57 7.64
CA GLN A 216 -9.49 -13.78 8.06
C GLN A 216 -11.00 -13.72 7.82
N CYS A 217 -11.64 -12.59 8.16
CA CYS A 217 -13.07 -12.41 7.92
C CYS A 217 -13.42 -12.33 6.44
N ILE A 218 -12.58 -11.68 5.62
CA ILE A 218 -12.74 -11.63 4.16
C ILE A 218 -12.64 -13.04 3.58
N TYR A 219 -11.61 -13.80 3.93
CA TYR A 219 -11.43 -15.18 3.51
C TYR A 219 -12.66 -16.03 3.86
N GLU A 220 -13.08 -16.04 5.13
CA GLU A 220 -14.25 -16.83 5.57
C GLU A 220 -15.56 -16.41 4.90
N THR A 221 -15.64 -15.16 4.44
CA THR A 221 -16.80 -14.65 3.73
C THR A 221 -16.87 -15.20 2.30
N PHE A 222 -15.74 -15.34 1.60
CA PHE A 222 -15.72 -15.62 0.15
C PHE A 222 -15.18 -17.00 -0.22
N ALA A 223 -14.40 -17.66 0.64
CA ALA A 223 -13.71 -18.91 0.35
C ALA A 223 -14.64 -20.12 0.12
N ALA A 224 -15.93 -19.99 0.42
CA ALA A 224 -16.97 -20.99 0.12
C ALA A 224 -17.41 -20.96 -1.35
N ASP A 225 -17.27 -19.82 -2.04
CA ASP A 225 -17.68 -19.67 -3.44
C ASP A 225 -16.50 -19.43 -4.39
N PHE A 226 -15.42 -18.81 -3.91
CA PHE A 226 -14.26 -18.41 -4.70
C PHE A 226 -12.96 -18.96 -4.12
N ASP A 227 -11.98 -19.18 -4.99
CA ASP A 227 -10.60 -19.26 -4.53
C ASP A 227 -10.10 -17.86 -4.13
N VAL A 228 -9.26 -17.80 -3.10
CA VAL A 228 -8.71 -16.53 -2.61
C VAL A 228 -7.23 -16.48 -2.93
N ILE A 229 -6.86 -15.48 -3.74
CA ILE A 229 -5.48 -15.09 -3.98
C ILE A 229 -5.20 -13.91 -3.06
N VAL A 230 -4.27 -14.08 -2.12
CA VAL A 230 -3.83 -12.99 -1.24
C VAL A 230 -2.54 -12.38 -1.77
N ALA A 231 -2.60 -11.08 -2.04
CA ALA A 231 -1.46 -10.29 -2.47
C ALA A 231 -0.77 -9.70 -1.24
N VAL A 232 0.46 -10.14 -0.97
CA VAL A 232 1.26 -9.78 0.20
C VAL A 232 2.53 -9.06 -0.23
N ASP A 233 2.89 -8.01 0.48
CA ASP A 233 4.24 -7.46 0.44
C ASP A 233 5.17 -8.37 1.26
N GLY A 234 6.03 -9.12 0.58
CA GLY A 234 7.00 -9.98 1.28
C GLY A 234 7.96 -9.16 2.14
N PHE A 235 8.17 -7.88 1.82
CA PHE A 235 8.99 -7.00 2.63
C PHE A 235 8.28 -6.64 3.94
N GLY A 236 8.87 -7.05 5.06
CA GLY A 236 8.33 -6.80 6.40
C GLY A 236 7.26 -7.79 6.87
N ALA A 237 6.94 -8.82 6.07
CA ALA A 237 6.15 -9.95 6.54
C ALA A 237 6.93 -10.75 7.60
N VAL A 238 6.22 -11.29 8.58
CA VAL A 238 6.80 -12.10 9.66
C VAL A 238 7.19 -13.46 9.11
N GLU A 239 8.37 -13.97 9.48
CA GLU A 239 8.80 -15.30 9.07
C GLU A 239 7.76 -16.38 9.44
N GLY A 240 7.41 -17.22 8.47
CA GLY A 240 6.46 -18.31 8.66
C GLY A 240 4.99 -17.93 8.57
N TYR A 241 4.64 -16.67 8.25
CA TYR A 241 3.24 -16.22 8.12
C TYR A 241 2.42 -17.08 7.14
N GLN A 242 3.06 -17.70 6.15
CA GLN A 242 2.42 -18.57 5.16
C GLN A 242 1.76 -19.80 5.82
N SER A 243 2.22 -20.21 6.99
CA SER A 243 1.65 -21.32 7.76
C SER A 243 0.40 -20.92 8.55
N TRP A 244 0.17 -19.63 8.76
CA TRP A 244 -0.96 -19.12 9.54
C TRP A 244 -2.26 -19.27 8.77
N TYR A 245 -3.37 -19.39 9.50
CA TYR A 245 -4.69 -19.32 8.89
C TYR A 245 -5.07 -17.85 8.64
N PRO A 246 -5.63 -17.49 7.46
CA PRO A 246 -5.99 -18.38 6.35
C PRO A 246 -4.94 -18.46 5.22
N TYR A 247 -3.73 -17.91 5.37
CA TYR A 247 -2.68 -17.96 4.34
C TYR A 247 -2.39 -19.38 3.84
N ASN A 248 -2.36 -20.35 4.75
CA ASN A 248 -2.15 -21.77 4.42
C ASN A 248 -3.30 -22.42 3.62
N LYS A 249 -4.39 -21.67 3.36
CA LYS A 249 -5.51 -22.06 2.50
C LYS A 249 -5.67 -21.15 1.28
N CYS A 250 -4.78 -20.20 1.09
CA CYS A 250 -4.82 -19.24 -0.02
C CYS A 250 -3.67 -19.49 -0.98
N GLU A 251 -3.83 -19.01 -2.21
CA GLU A 251 -2.67 -18.74 -3.06
C GLU A 251 -2.05 -17.43 -2.63
N ILE A 252 -0.75 -17.43 -2.33
CA ILE A 252 -0.03 -16.23 -1.88
C ILE A 252 0.76 -15.69 -3.08
N ARG A 253 0.52 -14.43 -3.42
CA ARG A 253 1.25 -13.72 -4.48
C ARG A 253 1.92 -12.48 -3.93
N HIS A 254 3.02 -12.08 -4.57
CA HIS A 254 3.62 -10.80 -4.26
C HIS A 254 2.70 -9.67 -4.73
N GLN A 255 2.56 -8.59 -3.96
CA GLN A 255 1.66 -7.47 -4.33
C GLN A 255 2.01 -6.76 -5.65
N CYS A 256 3.24 -6.93 -6.13
CA CYS A 256 3.70 -6.42 -7.43
C CYS A 256 3.58 -7.44 -8.58
N ASP A 257 3.12 -8.67 -8.31
CA ASP A 257 2.98 -9.72 -9.32
C ASP A 257 1.71 -9.49 -10.16
N LEU A 258 1.85 -8.68 -11.19
CA LEU A 258 0.79 -8.46 -12.17
C LEU A 258 0.62 -9.66 -13.14
N GLY A 259 1.57 -10.60 -13.16
CA GLY A 259 1.46 -11.85 -13.92
C GLY A 259 0.26 -12.69 -13.49
N LEU A 260 -0.23 -12.50 -12.25
CA LEU A 260 -1.42 -13.18 -11.74
C LEU A 260 -2.66 -13.01 -12.63
N PHE A 261 -2.77 -11.91 -13.39
CA PHE A 261 -3.89 -11.69 -14.31
C PHE A 261 -3.65 -12.31 -15.71
N GLU A 262 -2.41 -12.67 -16.05
CA GLU A 262 -2.02 -13.22 -17.36
C GLU A 262 -2.09 -14.75 -17.41
N GLU A 263 -2.12 -15.43 -16.26
CA GLU A 263 -2.04 -16.89 -16.13
C GLU A 263 -3.28 -17.67 -16.56
N GLY A 264 -4.24 -17.02 -17.22
CA GLY A 264 -5.48 -17.65 -17.71
C GLY A 264 -6.46 -18.06 -16.62
N ARG A 265 -6.22 -17.67 -15.36
CA ARG A 265 -7.16 -17.90 -14.26
C ARG A 265 -8.33 -16.93 -14.33
N ARG A 266 -9.53 -17.44 -14.12
CA ARG A 266 -10.75 -16.62 -14.07
C ARG A 266 -10.81 -15.82 -12.76
N ILE A 267 -10.34 -14.58 -12.79
CA ILE A 267 -10.46 -13.65 -11.68
C ILE A 267 -11.75 -12.85 -11.83
N VAL A 268 -12.61 -12.90 -10.81
CA VAL A 268 -13.96 -12.31 -10.83
C VAL A 268 -14.12 -11.10 -9.92
N GLY A 269 -13.07 -10.73 -9.18
CA GLY A 269 -13.03 -9.53 -8.37
C GLY A 269 -11.65 -9.25 -7.80
N MET A 270 -11.38 -7.97 -7.55
CA MET A 270 -10.19 -7.48 -6.86
C MET A 270 -10.60 -6.60 -5.69
N MET A 271 -10.05 -6.83 -4.50
CA MET A 271 -10.41 -6.12 -3.29
C MET A 271 -9.18 -5.60 -2.54
N ILE A 272 -9.26 -4.35 -2.09
CA ILE A 272 -8.42 -3.81 -1.03
C ILE A 272 -9.15 -4.01 0.31
N GLY A 273 -8.63 -4.91 1.14
CA GLY A 273 -9.32 -5.49 2.30
C GLY A 273 -9.15 -4.73 3.62
N GLY A 274 -9.45 -3.44 3.61
CA GLY A 274 -9.66 -2.64 4.83
C GLY A 274 -8.41 -2.14 5.55
N GLY A 275 -8.64 -1.53 6.71
CA GLY A 275 -7.57 -1.00 7.57
C GLY A 275 -7.28 0.50 7.33
N GLY A 276 -6.18 0.97 7.89
CA GLY A 276 -5.71 2.36 7.72
C GLY A 276 -4.62 2.46 6.66
N LEU A 277 -4.94 2.03 5.43
CA LEU A 277 -3.99 1.95 4.33
C LEU A 277 -3.71 3.33 3.70
N ALA A 278 -2.51 3.48 3.13
CA ALA A 278 -2.18 4.67 2.36
C ALA A 278 -3.03 4.75 1.07
N VAL A 279 -3.31 5.98 0.62
CA VAL A 279 -3.92 6.21 -0.69
C VAL A 279 -2.98 5.68 -1.77
N GLY A 280 -3.52 4.88 -2.70
CA GLY A 280 -2.72 4.22 -3.75
C GLY A 280 -2.15 2.85 -3.37
N PHE A 281 -2.48 2.29 -2.20
CA PHE A 281 -2.04 0.96 -1.81
C PHE A 281 -2.46 -0.11 -2.84
N ALA A 282 -1.49 -0.88 -3.34
CA ALA A 282 -1.68 -1.87 -4.42
C ALA A 282 -2.35 -1.33 -5.70
N ALA A 283 -2.12 -0.04 -6.02
CA ALA A 283 -2.71 0.60 -7.20
C ALA A 283 -2.39 -0.12 -8.52
N ASN A 284 -1.22 -0.74 -8.63
CA ASN A 284 -0.84 -1.57 -9.78
C ASN A 284 -1.85 -2.71 -10.04
N LEU A 285 -2.23 -3.46 -8.99
CA LEU A 285 -3.20 -4.56 -9.11
C LEU A 285 -4.60 -4.03 -9.42
N VAL A 286 -4.98 -2.91 -8.80
CA VAL A 286 -6.28 -2.26 -9.04
C VAL A 286 -6.39 -1.81 -10.48
N PHE A 287 -5.38 -1.13 -11.03
CA PHE A 287 -5.41 -0.67 -12.41
C PHE A 287 -5.43 -1.82 -13.42
N GLU A 288 -4.66 -2.89 -13.17
CA GLU A 288 -4.65 -4.07 -14.02
C GLU A 288 -6.01 -4.79 -14.02
N ALA A 289 -6.62 -4.96 -12.84
CA ALA A 289 -7.97 -5.52 -12.74
C ALA A 289 -8.98 -4.70 -13.56
N ARG A 290 -8.93 -3.37 -13.43
CA ARG A 290 -9.81 -2.46 -14.17
C ARG A 290 -9.60 -2.47 -15.67
N ALA A 291 -8.35 -2.53 -16.12
CA ALA A 291 -8.02 -2.63 -17.55
C ALA A 291 -8.65 -3.87 -18.20
N ARG A 292 -8.92 -4.90 -17.40
CA ARG A 292 -9.57 -6.16 -17.80
C ARG A 292 -11.08 -6.18 -17.53
N GLY A 293 -11.64 -5.07 -17.05
CA GLY A 293 -13.05 -4.97 -16.65
C GLY A 293 -13.40 -5.80 -15.41
N ILE A 294 -12.41 -6.26 -14.64
CA ILE A 294 -12.65 -7.00 -13.39
C ILE A 294 -13.15 -6.00 -12.33
N PRO A 295 -14.27 -6.28 -11.64
CA PRO A 295 -14.78 -5.42 -10.58
C PRO A 295 -13.75 -5.21 -9.46
N THR A 296 -13.61 -3.97 -9.03
CA THR A 296 -12.66 -3.53 -8.02
C THR A 296 -13.37 -2.92 -6.81
N PHE A 297 -12.91 -3.28 -5.62
CA PHE A 297 -13.52 -2.88 -4.37
C PHE A 297 -12.47 -2.35 -3.39
N ILE A 298 -12.82 -1.31 -2.63
CA ILE A 298 -12.08 -0.90 -1.44
C ILE A 298 -13.05 -0.87 -0.27
N THR A 299 -12.82 -1.72 0.74
CA THR A 299 -13.85 -2.02 1.74
C THR A 299 -13.27 -2.03 3.15
N GLY A 300 -14.02 -1.54 4.14
CA GLY A 300 -13.58 -1.54 5.53
C GLY A 300 -12.38 -0.64 5.81
N VAL A 301 -12.13 0.35 4.95
CA VAL A 301 -10.98 1.27 5.08
C VAL A 301 -11.33 2.50 5.91
N ASP A 302 -10.31 3.06 6.56
CA ASP A 302 -10.36 4.42 7.10
C ASP A 302 -9.57 5.35 6.17
N LEU A 303 -10.08 6.56 5.96
CA LEU A 303 -9.43 7.54 5.08
C LEU A 303 -8.72 8.61 5.90
N PRO A 304 -7.51 9.04 5.49
CA PRO A 304 -6.84 10.16 6.13
C PRO A 304 -7.62 11.47 5.93
N GLY A 305 -7.44 12.41 6.85
CA GLY A 305 -7.94 13.77 6.66
C GLY A 305 -7.29 14.45 5.45
N LEU A 306 -8.03 15.32 4.75
CA LEU A 306 -7.53 16.05 3.58
C LEU A 306 -6.40 17.04 3.91
N VAL A 307 -6.30 17.44 5.18
CA VAL A 307 -5.21 18.26 5.71
C VAL A 307 -4.39 17.38 6.66
N MET A 308 -3.16 17.05 6.25
CA MET A 308 -2.24 16.15 6.97
C MET A 308 -1.05 16.94 7.56
N PRO A 309 -1.21 17.63 8.70
CA PRO A 309 -0.04 18.00 9.48
C PRO A 309 0.63 16.69 9.95
N GLY A 310 1.77 16.30 9.35
CA GLY A 310 2.53 15.09 9.70
C GLY A 310 1.75 13.75 9.66
N CYS A 311 2.43 12.64 9.93
CA CYS A 311 1.82 11.32 10.15
C CYS A 311 2.25 10.78 11.52
N ASP A 312 1.36 10.04 12.21
CA ASP A 312 1.63 9.49 13.56
C ASP A 312 1.48 7.95 13.62
N PRO A 313 2.56 7.23 13.95
CA PRO A 313 3.95 7.68 14.08
C PRO A 313 4.52 8.11 12.71
N PRO A 314 5.63 8.86 12.69
CA PRO A 314 6.24 9.35 11.48
C PRO A 314 6.72 8.14 10.67
N ASP A 315 6.12 7.95 9.51
CA ASP A 315 6.69 7.06 8.52
C ASP A 315 7.99 7.70 8.01
N ARG A 316 9.12 6.98 8.13
CA ARG A 316 10.47 7.49 7.82
C ARG A 316 10.55 8.04 6.39
N ALA A 317 9.70 7.57 5.47
CA ALA A 317 9.63 8.04 4.09
C ALA A 317 8.82 9.34 3.91
N VAL A 318 7.78 9.58 4.72
CA VAL A 318 6.83 10.70 4.55
C VAL A 318 7.39 12.02 5.11
N ALA A 319 8.39 11.96 6.00
CA ALA A 319 9.00 13.14 6.63
C ALA A 319 9.67 14.13 5.66
N ARG A 320 9.80 13.82 4.37
CA ARG A 320 10.47 14.66 3.35
C ARG A 320 9.54 15.22 2.26
N GLY A 321 8.24 14.89 2.26
CA GLY A 321 7.28 15.33 1.24
C GLY A 321 6.42 16.54 1.65
N ARG A 322 5.76 17.20 0.68
CA ARG A 322 4.75 18.24 0.97
C ARG A 322 3.66 17.64 1.87
N HIS A 323 3.37 18.30 3.00
CA HIS A 323 2.41 17.87 4.03
C HIS A 323 0.92 17.90 3.59
N ALA A 324 0.63 17.81 2.29
CA ALA A 324 -0.72 17.79 1.77
C ALA A 324 -0.89 16.57 0.88
N ILE A 325 -1.94 15.78 1.14
CA ILE A 325 -2.40 14.75 0.19
C ILE A 325 -2.88 15.50 -1.05
N ASP A 326 -2.42 15.06 -2.22
CA ASP A 326 -3.01 15.52 -3.48
C ASP A 326 -4.46 15.01 -3.55
N THR A 327 -5.40 15.90 -3.26
CA THR A 327 -6.82 15.58 -3.22
C THR A 327 -7.35 15.18 -4.60
N ALA A 328 -6.74 15.66 -5.68
CA ALA A 328 -7.10 15.25 -7.04
C ALA A 328 -6.64 13.81 -7.30
N GLN A 329 -5.44 13.43 -6.87
CA GLN A 329 -4.95 12.07 -6.98
C GLN A 329 -5.75 11.09 -6.10
N MET A 330 -6.04 11.48 -4.85
CA MET A 330 -6.87 10.67 -3.96
C MET A 330 -8.27 10.46 -4.53
N LYS A 331 -8.89 11.52 -5.07
CA LYS A 331 -10.17 11.41 -5.79
C LYS A 331 -10.05 10.47 -6.98
N ALA A 332 -9.05 10.65 -7.85
CA ALA A 332 -8.88 9.81 -9.04
C ALA A 332 -8.72 8.33 -8.69
N TYR A 333 -7.94 8.03 -7.65
CA TYR A 333 -7.75 6.66 -7.14
C TYR A 333 -9.07 6.08 -6.60
N LEU A 334 -9.76 6.79 -5.70
CA LEU A 334 -10.98 6.30 -5.07
C LEU A 334 -12.15 6.19 -6.06
N SER A 335 -12.31 7.16 -6.98
CA SER A 335 -13.27 7.09 -8.09
C SER A 335 -12.97 5.95 -9.06
N GLY A 336 -11.82 5.28 -8.90
CA GLY A 336 -11.50 4.12 -9.70
C GLY A 336 -12.18 2.83 -9.26
N PHE A 337 -12.67 2.74 -8.03
CA PHE A 337 -13.31 1.53 -7.55
C PHE A 337 -14.78 1.47 -7.98
N ASP A 338 -15.27 0.27 -8.28
CA ASP A 338 -16.71 0.03 -8.50
C ASP A 338 -17.49 0.29 -7.22
N ARG A 339 -16.89 -0.02 -6.06
CA ARG A 339 -17.40 0.35 -4.74
C ARG A 339 -16.31 0.79 -3.77
N VAL A 340 -16.59 1.90 -3.09
CA VAL A 340 -15.82 2.42 -1.96
C VAL A 340 -16.68 2.27 -0.71
N MET A 341 -16.21 1.52 0.29
CA MET A 341 -16.92 1.29 1.54
C MET A 341 -16.01 1.64 2.72
N VAL A 342 -16.31 2.75 3.39
CA VAL A 342 -15.53 3.27 4.52
C VAL A 342 -16.12 2.79 5.84
N ARG A 343 -15.27 2.48 6.82
CA ARG A 343 -15.71 1.92 8.11
C ARG A 343 -16.10 2.97 9.16
N THR A 344 -15.77 4.24 8.93
CA THR A 344 -16.07 5.35 9.84
C THR A 344 -16.90 6.45 9.17
N ARG A 345 -17.70 7.18 9.96
CA ARG A 345 -18.39 8.39 9.47
C ARG A 345 -17.40 9.44 8.98
N HIS A 346 -16.25 9.55 9.64
CA HIS A 346 -15.17 10.42 9.20
C HIS A 346 -14.74 10.10 7.76
N GLY A 347 -14.47 8.83 7.45
CA GLY A 347 -14.12 8.42 6.09
C GLY A 347 -15.21 8.74 5.07
N LEU A 348 -16.48 8.62 5.44
CA LEU A 348 -17.62 8.97 4.57
C LEU A 348 -17.64 10.47 4.27
N ASP A 349 -17.40 11.30 5.28
CA ASP A 349 -17.34 12.76 5.12
C ASP A 349 -16.16 13.17 4.24
N ILE A 350 -15.03 12.46 4.29
CA ILE A 350 -13.89 12.66 3.39
C ILE A 350 -14.28 12.31 1.93
N CYS A 351 -14.91 11.17 1.69
CA CYS A 351 -15.42 10.83 0.36
C CYS A 351 -16.40 11.89 -0.17
N ARG A 352 -17.30 12.37 0.68
CA ARG A 352 -18.27 13.41 0.32
C ARG A 352 -17.58 14.73 -0.05
N GLN A 353 -16.54 15.14 0.67
CA GLN A 353 -15.73 16.32 0.35
C GLN A 353 -14.98 16.18 -0.99
N LEU A 354 -14.51 14.97 -1.32
CA LEU A 354 -13.87 14.68 -2.61
C LEU A 354 -14.87 14.55 -3.76
N GLY A 355 -16.16 14.40 -3.47
CA GLY A 355 -17.19 14.07 -4.45
C GLY A 355 -17.02 12.65 -5.01
N VAL A 356 -16.63 11.70 -4.15
CA VAL A 356 -16.56 10.27 -4.42
C VAL A 356 -17.78 9.60 -3.81
N GLU A 357 -18.48 8.79 -4.60
CA GLU A 357 -19.57 7.95 -4.10
C GLU A 357 -18.99 6.85 -3.20
N ALA A 358 -19.48 6.76 -1.97
CA ALA A 358 -19.03 5.77 -1.01
C ALA A 358 -20.17 5.35 -0.07
N ASP A 359 -20.13 4.09 0.33
CA ASP A 359 -21.04 3.52 1.32
C ASP A 359 -20.44 3.62 2.72
N PHE A 360 -21.31 3.84 3.70
CA PHE A 360 -20.93 3.64 5.10
C PHE A 360 -21.01 2.15 5.44
N GLY A 361 -19.89 1.46 5.29
CA GLY A 361 -19.74 0.06 5.62
C GLY A 361 -19.45 -0.16 7.10
N ALA A 362 -18.69 -1.22 7.38
CA ALA A 362 -18.17 -1.50 8.70
C ALA A 362 -16.78 -2.14 8.60
N ASP A 363 -16.14 -2.29 9.75
CA ASP A 363 -14.87 -2.98 9.88
C ASP A 363 -15.08 -4.50 9.78
N TRP A 364 -14.29 -5.21 8.96
CA TRP A 364 -14.43 -6.65 8.77
C TRP A 364 -14.25 -7.44 10.07
N ALA A 365 -13.39 -6.98 10.98
CA ALA A 365 -13.03 -7.71 12.18
C ALA A 365 -14.17 -7.81 13.21
N ILE A 366 -15.27 -7.07 13.04
CA ILE A 366 -16.47 -7.24 13.88
C ILE A 366 -17.04 -8.66 13.75
N ARG A 367 -16.91 -9.28 12.56
CA ARG A 367 -17.43 -10.63 12.27
C ARG A 367 -16.48 -11.74 12.71
N LEU A 368 -15.26 -11.40 13.14
CA LEU A 368 -14.29 -12.39 13.60
C LEU A 368 -14.89 -13.20 14.75
N LYS A 369 -14.88 -14.52 14.62
CA LYS A 369 -15.31 -15.41 15.71
C LYS A 369 -14.23 -15.47 16.79
N GLN A 370 -14.64 -15.70 18.02
CA GLN A 370 -13.69 -16.05 19.08
C GLN A 370 -13.13 -17.44 18.83
N ASP A 371 -11.95 -17.70 19.40
CA ASP A 371 -11.44 -19.06 19.55
C ASP A 371 -12.26 -19.80 20.62
N GLU A 372 -12.24 -21.13 20.61
CA GLU A 372 -13.05 -22.00 21.47
C GLU A 372 -12.21 -22.78 22.49
N ALA A 373 -10.90 -22.53 22.57
CA ALA A 373 -10.00 -23.23 23.49
C ALA A 373 -10.34 -22.95 24.97
N GLU A 374 -10.42 -24.00 25.78
CA GLU A 374 -10.91 -23.94 27.18
C GLU A 374 -9.89 -23.39 28.20
N ASP A 375 -8.66 -23.14 27.77
CA ASP A 375 -7.55 -22.72 28.63
C ASP A 375 -7.58 -21.23 29.01
N ILE A 376 -8.48 -20.43 28.41
CA ILE A 376 -8.76 -19.06 28.88
C ILE A 376 -9.89 -19.09 29.91
N SER A 377 -9.53 -18.77 31.16
CA SER A 377 -10.50 -18.45 32.19
C SER A 377 -11.04 -17.02 32.04
N ALA A 378 -12.35 -16.89 32.17
CA ALA A 378 -13.02 -15.59 32.28
C ALA A 378 -12.66 -14.91 33.61
N SER A 379 -12.36 -13.62 33.56
CA SER A 379 -12.17 -12.78 34.74
C SER A 379 -12.74 -11.38 34.49
N ASP A 380 -13.80 -11.04 35.22
CA ASP A 380 -14.38 -9.69 35.23
C ASP A 380 -13.44 -8.65 35.84
N ARG A 381 -12.33 -9.09 36.47
CA ARG A 381 -11.29 -8.23 37.04
C ARG A 381 -10.10 -8.05 36.10
N ARG A 382 -10.00 -8.80 35.00
CA ARG A 382 -8.91 -8.64 34.04
C ARG A 382 -9.06 -7.33 33.25
N ALA A 383 -8.05 -6.47 33.34
CA ALA A 383 -7.94 -5.24 32.55
C ALA A 383 -6.82 -5.40 31.52
N LEU A 384 -7.20 -5.58 30.25
CA LEU A 384 -6.25 -5.73 29.16
C LEU A 384 -5.77 -4.38 28.65
N ILE A 385 -4.46 -4.19 28.57
CA ILE A 385 -3.84 -2.93 28.14
C ILE A 385 -3.05 -3.19 26.87
N VAL A 386 -3.40 -2.45 25.83
CA VAL A 386 -2.80 -2.61 24.50
C VAL A 386 -2.00 -1.36 24.16
N LEU A 387 -0.68 -1.47 24.28
CA LEU A 387 0.25 -0.39 23.98
C LEU A 387 0.68 -0.46 22.52
N ARG A 388 0.55 0.66 21.80
CA ARG A 388 1.16 0.81 20.48
C ARG A 388 2.67 1.00 20.62
N GLU A 389 3.44 0.30 19.79
CA GLU A 389 4.84 0.61 19.54
C GLU A 389 5.02 2.03 18.97
N PHE A 390 5.96 2.77 19.54
CA PHE A 390 6.46 4.03 19.02
C PHE A 390 7.98 3.93 18.87
N PRO A 391 8.60 4.61 17.88
CA PRO A 391 10.05 4.62 17.76
C PRO A 391 10.70 5.08 19.08
N LEU A 392 11.61 4.28 19.65
CA LEU A 392 12.14 4.51 21.01
C LEU A 392 12.70 5.93 21.24
N HIS A 393 13.37 6.51 20.22
CA HIS A 393 13.89 7.88 20.29
C HIS A 393 12.82 8.98 20.43
N LEU A 394 11.55 8.65 20.21
CA LEU A 394 10.39 9.52 20.40
C LEU A 394 9.65 9.25 21.72
N VAL A 395 10.03 8.20 22.45
CA VAL A 395 9.36 7.80 23.70
C VAL A 395 10.09 8.46 24.87
N PRO A 396 9.53 9.51 25.49
CA PRO A 396 10.14 10.09 26.68
C PRO A 396 9.98 9.16 27.87
N TYR A 397 10.88 9.23 28.86
CA TYR A 397 10.75 8.47 30.11
C TYR A 397 9.42 8.75 30.85
N SER A 398 8.85 9.94 30.68
CA SER A 398 7.52 10.26 31.22
C SER A 398 6.41 9.34 30.70
N TYR A 399 6.53 8.82 29.48
CA TYR A 399 5.58 7.85 28.94
C TYR A 399 5.57 6.57 29.78
N VAL A 400 6.75 6.01 30.06
CA VAL A 400 6.91 4.79 30.88
C VAL A 400 6.31 4.99 32.27
N ARG A 401 6.63 6.11 32.93
CA ARG A 401 6.07 6.47 34.24
C ARG A 401 4.55 6.58 34.25
N GLU A 402 3.95 7.12 33.19
CA GLU A 402 2.50 7.21 33.07
C GLU A 402 1.87 5.83 32.89
N ILE A 403 2.51 4.92 32.15
CA ILE A 403 2.04 3.53 32.03
C ILE A 403 2.16 2.79 33.37
N GLU A 404 3.27 2.93 34.10
CA GLU A 404 3.42 2.36 35.44
C GLU A 404 2.33 2.87 36.40
N ARG A 405 2.06 4.18 36.37
CA ARG A 405 1.00 4.82 37.17
C ARG A 405 -0.38 4.29 36.81
N LEU A 406 -0.65 4.07 35.53
CA LEU A 406 -1.89 3.45 35.07
C LEU A 406 -2.06 2.05 35.65
N ILE A 407 -1.03 1.20 35.56
CA ILE A 407 -1.07 -0.17 36.07
C ILE A 407 -1.33 -0.19 37.57
N GLU A 408 -0.58 0.60 38.34
CA GLU A 408 -0.74 0.64 39.79
C GLU A 408 -2.10 1.20 40.21
N GLY A 409 -2.57 2.24 39.55
CA GLY A 409 -3.90 2.81 39.78
C GLY A 409 -5.02 1.80 39.54
N LEU A 410 -4.91 0.98 38.48
CA LEU A 410 -5.87 -0.08 38.19
C LEU A 410 -5.83 -1.18 39.27
N ARG A 411 -4.65 -1.58 39.75
CA ARG A 411 -4.51 -2.54 40.86
C ARG A 411 -5.17 -2.04 42.14
N HIS A 412 -4.98 -0.76 42.48
CA HIS A 412 -5.64 -0.16 43.64
C HIS A 412 -7.17 -0.15 43.52
N GLN A 413 -7.71 -0.13 42.30
CA GLN A 413 -9.15 -0.28 42.04
C GLN A 413 -9.62 -1.74 42.00
N GLY A 414 -8.72 -2.70 42.25
CA GLY A 414 -9.02 -4.13 42.28
C GLY A 414 -9.05 -4.79 40.89
N TRP A 415 -8.48 -4.16 39.86
CA TRP A 415 -8.26 -4.80 38.58
C TRP A 415 -7.01 -5.68 38.61
N GLU A 416 -6.93 -6.59 37.64
CA GLU A 416 -5.80 -7.46 37.31
C GLU A 416 -5.25 -7.02 35.95
N PRO A 417 -4.33 -6.04 35.90
CA PRO A 417 -3.83 -5.53 34.63
C PRO A 417 -2.92 -6.54 33.93
N ALA A 418 -3.06 -6.65 32.61
CA ALA A 418 -2.19 -7.45 31.77
C ALA A 418 -1.96 -6.75 30.42
N PHE A 419 -0.74 -6.82 29.90
CA PHE A 419 -0.44 -6.37 28.55
C PHE A 419 -0.95 -7.38 27.53
N LEU A 420 -1.52 -6.88 26.44
CA LEU A 420 -1.99 -7.68 25.32
C LEU A 420 -1.44 -7.08 24.02
N PRO A 421 -0.23 -7.48 23.58
CA PRO A 421 0.35 -6.98 22.34
C PRO A 421 -0.54 -7.37 21.15
N PHE A 422 -0.73 -6.44 20.22
CA PHE A 422 -1.53 -6.65 19.00
C PHE A 422 -0.66 -6.88 17.76
N CYS A 423 0.65 -6.77 17.88
CA CYS A 423 1.63 -7.14 16.86
C CYS A 423 2.97 -7.45 17.54
N PRO A 424 3.94 -8.09 16.85
CA PRO A 424 5.22 -8.43 17.45
C PRO A 424 5.98 -7.19 17.95
N GLU A 425 5.84 -6.06 17.26
CA GLU A 425 6.42 -4.78 17.69
C GLU A 425 5.90 -4.32 19.06
N ASP A 426 4.61 -4.49 19.35
CA ASP A 426 4.03 -4.10 20.65
C ASP A 426 4.64 -4.92 21.79
N GLY A 427 4.87 -6.22 21.55
CA GLY A 427 5.52 -7.12 22.50
C GLY A 427 6.98 -6.73 22.75
N ARG A 428 7.75 -6.51 21.67
CA ARG A 428 9.14 -6.02 21.77
C ARG A 428 9.23 -4.69 22.51
N ASN A 429 8.37 -3.74 22.18
CA ASN A 429 8.37 -2.42 22.81
C ASN A 429 8.08 -2.49 24.32
N THR A 430 7.24 -3.44 24.76
CA THR A 430 6.98 -3.68 26.19
C THR A 430 8.26 -4.15 26.91
N VAL A 431 9.08 -4.98 26.26
CA VAL A 431 10.39 -5.43 26.79
C VAL A 431 11.43 -4.32 26.75
N GLU A 432 11.55 -3.60 25.64
CA GLU A 432 12.53 -2.52 25.45
C GLU A 432 12.29 -1.32 26.39
N LEU A 433 11.04 -1.10 26.80
CA LEU A 433 10.67 -0.09 27.79
C LEU A 433 10.75 -0.58 29.24
N ASP A 434 11.22 -1.82 29.47
CA ASP A 434 11.33 -2.46 30.80
C ASP A 434 9.98 -2.52 31.56
N LEU A 435 8.88 -2.72 30.83
CA LEU A 435 7.53 -2.80 31.41
C LEU A 435 7.15 -4.24 31.83
N ALA A 436 7.93 -5.25 31.46
CA ALA A 436 7.65 -6.65 31.79
C ALA A 436 7.51 -6.94 33.31
N PRO A 437 8.27 -6.31 34.22
CA PRO A 437 8.06 -6.47 35.66
C PRO A 437 6.75 -5.83 36.16
N VAL A 438 6.18 -4.90 35.40
CA VAL A 438 5.04 -4.07 35.83
C VAL A 438 3.74 -4.83 35.72
N ALA A 439 3.54 -5.69 34.70
CA ALA A 439 2.34 -6.54 34.53
C ALA A 439 2.63 -7.72 33.59
N PRO A 440 1.90 -8.85 33.71
CA PRO A 440 2.07 -9.99 32.81
C PRO A 440 1.69 -9.63 31.37
N THR A 441 2.36 -10.27 30.41
CA THR A 441 2.07 -10.13 28.97
C THR A 441 1.38 -11.39 28.45
N LEU A 442 0.22 -11.22 27.81
CA LEU A 442 -0.56 -12.29 27.19
C LEU A 442 -0.33 -12.27 25.67
N GLU A 443 0.73 -12.93 25.22
CA GLU A 443 1.18 -12.83 23.83
C GLU A 443 0.46 -13.85 22.92
N HIS A 444 -0.42 -13.35 22.04
CA HIS A 444 -1.16 -14.17 21.07
C HIS A 444 -1.44 -13.44 19.74
N TRP A 445 -0.68 -12.39 19.42
CA TRP A 445 -0.96 -11.48 18.30
C TRP A 445 -1.06 -12.17 16.93
N TRP A 446 -0.46 -13.35 16.74
CA TRP A 446 -0.54 -14.15 15.51
C TRP A 446 -1.87 -14.89 15.34
N ASN A 447 -2.69 -15.01 16.39
CA ASN A 447 -4.00 -15.65 16.35
C ASN A 447 -5.09 -14.64 16.75
N PRO A 448 -5.71 -13.96 15.76
CA PRO A 448 -6.72 -12.94 16.06
C PRO A 448 -7.94 -13.47 16.81
N ARG A 449 -8.37 -14.72 16.54
CA ARG A 449 -9.49 -15.34 17.25
C ARG A 449 -9.19 -15.50 18.73
N ARG A 450 -7.95 -15.90 19.04
CA ARG A 450 -7.46 -16.06 20.42
C ARG A 450 -7.37 -14.72 21.15
N VAL A 451 -6.87 -13.68 20.49
CA VAL A 451 -6.88 -12.32 21.04
C VAL A 451 -8.31 -11.85 21.31
N LYS A 452 -9.25 -12.11 20.38
CA LYS A 452 -10.67 -11.79 20.58
C LYS A 452 -11.32 -12.62 21.69
N GLN A 453 -10.89 -13.87 21.89
CA GLN A 453 -11.29 -14.71 23.02
C GLN A 453 -10.83 -14.09 24.35
N LEU A 454 -9.55 -13.72 24.47
CA LEU A 454 -9.01 -13.04 25.66
C LEU A 454 -9.79 -11.77 26.00
N ILE A 455 -10.08 -10.94 24.99
CA ILE A 455 -10.89 -9.74 25.17
C ILE A 455 -12.28 -10.07 25.70
N GLY A 456 -12.98 -11.04 25.12
CA GLY A 456 -14.32 -11.42 25.58
C GLY A 456 -14.35 -12.09 26.96
N ALA A 457 -13.22 -12.64 27.40
CA ALA A 457 -13.04 -13.23 28.71
C ALA A 457 -12.54 -12.21 29.77
N SER A 458 -12.52 -10.92 29.46
CA SER A 458 -11.98 -9.85 30.31
C SER A 458 -13.04 -8.81 30.65
N GLY A 459 -12.90 -8.17 31.82
CA GLY A 459 -13.83 -7.13 32.28
C GLY A 459 -13.58 -5.75 31.66
N LEU A 460 -12.37 -5.46 31.18
CA LEU A 460 -11.99 -4.15 30.63
C LEU A 460 -10.90 -4.25 29.57
N VAL A 461 -11.00 -3.42 28.52
CA VAL A 461 -9.94 -3.19 27.54
C VAL A 461 -9.55 -1.72 27.48
N ILE A 462 -8.25 -1.44 27.54
CA ILE A 462 -7.67 -0.11 27.40
C ILE A 462 -6.75 -0.11 26.17
N GLY A 463 -7.12 0.66 25.14
CA GLY A 463 -6.28 0.88 23.98
C GLY A 463 -5.42 2.14 24.15
N VAL A 464 -4.11 2.03 23.97
CA VAL A 464 -3.18 3.16 23.96
C VAL A 464 -2.58 3.29 22.56
N GLY A 465 -3.29 3.99 21.68
CA GLY A 465 -2.84 4.22 20.29
C GLY A 465 -3.12 3.08 19.29
N ARG A 466 -3.73 1.97 19.70
CA ARG A 466 -4.21 0.88 18.81
C ARG A 466 -5.74 0.91 18.66
N LEU A 467 -6.22 0.75 17.42
CA LEU A 467 -7.64 0.84 17.06
C LEU A 467 -8.40 -0.49 17.21
N HIS A 468 -7.84 -1.59 16.68
CA HIS A 468 -8.52 -2.88 16.68
C HIS A 468 -8.83 -3.50 18.07
N PRO A 469 -8.08 -3.28 19.17
CA PRO A 469 -8.55 -3.73 20.49
C PRO A 469 -9.89 -3.11 20.88
N LEU A 470 -10.13 -1.85 20.51
CA LEU A 470 -11.39 -1.16 20.76
C LEU A 470 -12.52 -1.74 19.91
N ILE A 471 -12.24 -2.10 18.66
CA ILE A 471 -13.23 -2.76 17.77
C ILE A 471 -13.60 -4.14 18.31
N PHE A 472 -12.63 -4.94 18.75
CA PHE A 472 -12.88 -6.28 19.29
C PHE A 472 -13.76 -6.17 20.53
N ALA A 473 -13.38 -5.33 21.49
CA ALA A 473 -14.15 -5.09 22.71
C ALA A 473 -15.56 -4.57 22.40
N ALA A 474 -15.67 -3.59 21.49
CA ALA A 474 -16.94 -3.03 21.06
C ALA A 474 -17.87 -4.09 20.43
N SER A 475 -17.33 -5.01 19.62
CA SER A 475 -18.11 -6.10 19.00
C SER A 475 -18.61 -7.12 20.03
N LEU A 476 -17.86 -7.34 21.10
CA LEU A 476 -18.22 -8.27 22.17
C LEU A 476 -19.06 -7.63 23.27
N GLY A 477 -19.16 -6.29 23.29
CA GLY A 477 -19.84 -5.56 24.35
C GLY A 477 -19.03 -5.50 25.65
N VAL A 478 -17.72 -5.73 25.57
CA VAL A 478 -16.78 -5.57 26.68
C VAL A 478 -16.53 -4.07 26.88
N PRO A 479 -16.55 -3.56 28.13
CA PRO A 479 -16.18 -2.18 28.42
C PRO A 479 -14.79 -1.84 27.85
N ALA A 480 -14.69 -0.70 27.17
CA ALA A 480 -13.43 -0.26 26.58
C ALA A 480 -13.22 1.24 26.69
N LEU A 481 -11.96 1.63 26.91
CA LEU A 481 -11.50 3.01 26.94
C LEU A 481 -10.29 3.19 26.02
N SER A 482 -10.16 4.40 25.47
CA SER A 482 -8.97 4.80 24.72
C SER A 482 -8.19 5.82 25.52
N LEU A 483 -6.90 5.55 25.77
CA LEU A 483 -5.97 6.54 26.28
C LEU A 483 -5.23 7.14 25.10
N VAL A 484 -5.28 8.47 24.99
CA VAL A 484 -4.33 9.18 24.14
C VAL A 484 -2.91 8.85 24.62
N PRO A 485 -2.00 8.37 23.75
CA PRO A 485 -0.64 8.05 24.15
C PRO A 485 -0.02 9.24 24.93
N PRO A 486 0.51 9.04 26.14
CA PRO A 486 1.09 10.12 26.97
C PRO A 486 2.46 10.56 26.45
N LEU A 487 2.55 10.88 25.16
CA LEU A 487 3.73 11.37 24.47
C LEU A 487 3.35 12.41 23.41
N PRO A 488 4.21 13.39 23.10
CA PRO A 488 3.99 14.31 21.99
C PRO A 488 3.94 13.57 20.65
N LEU A 489 2.83 13.67 19.94
CA LEU A 489 2.73 13.09 18.60
C LEU A 489 3.54 13.93 17.59
N PRO A 490 4.33 13.31 16.69
CA PRO A 490 5.15 14.04 15.72
C PRO A 490 4.39 14.95 14.76
N SER A 491 3.11 14.67 14.49
CA SER A 491 2.20 15.58 13.78
C SER A 491 1.86 16.87 14.51
N GLY A 492 2.16 16.95 15.82
CA GLY A 492 1.63 17.97 16.73
C GLY A 492 0.15 17.80 17.09
N ARG A 493 -0.51 16.74 16.61
CA ARG A 493 -1.91 16.44 16.98
C ARG A 493 -1.98 15.97 18.42
N LYS A 494 -3.16 16.17 19.01
CA LYS A 494 -3.47 15.70 20.36
C LYS A 494 -3.82 14.21 20.39
N SER A 495 -4.16 13.60 19.26
CA SER A 495 -4.67 12.24 19.18
C SER A 495 -4.53 11.68 17.76
N ILE A 496 -4.71 10.37 17.63
CA ILE A 496 -4.65 9.65 16.36
C ILE A 496 -6.06 9.61 15.74
N THR A 497 -6.27 10.36 14.66
CA THR A 497 -7.60 10.63 14.06
C THR A 497 -8.48 9.39 13.83
N LYS A 498 -7.91 8.27 13.37
CA LYS A 498 -8.68 7.03 13.15
C LYS A 498 -9.26 6.46 14.45
N ILE A 499 -8.57 6.63 15.58
CA ILE A 499 -9.05 6.20 16.90
C ILE A 499 -10.19 7.09 17.33
N ASP A 500 -10.07 8.40 17.13
CA ASP A 500 -11.10 9.37 17.48
C ASP A 500 -12.40 9.08 16.71
N ALA A 501 -12.29 8.80 15.40
CA ALA A 501 -13.41 8.45 14.55
C ALA A 501 -14.12 7.15 15.02
N VAL A 502 -13.34 6.11 15.34
CA VAL A 502 -13.90 4.85 15.89
C VAL A 502 -14.53 5.09 17.26
N CYS A 503 -13.88 5.83 18.16
CA CYS A 503 -14.45 6.13 19.47
C CYS A 503 -15.78 6.86 19.34
N ALA A 504 -15.88 7.84 18.44
CA ALA A 504 -17.13 8.56 18.18
C ALA A 504 -18.23 7.63 17.64
N ASP A 505 -17.94 6.81 16.64
CA ASP A 505 -18.94 5.92 16.02
C ASP A 505 -19.47 4.87 16.99
N TRP A 506 -18.57 4.26 17.77
CA TRP A 506 -18.94 3.25 18.75
C TRP A 506 -19.46 3.85 20.07
N GLY A 507 -19.22 5.14 20.32
CA GLY A 507 -19.53 5.81 21.58
C GLY A 507 -18.62 5.35 22.72
N LEU A 508 -17.37 5.06 22.41
CA LEU A 508 -16.32 4.77 23.40
C LEU A 508 -15.74 6.08 23.89
N LYS A 509 -15.32 6.11 25.16
CA LYS A 509 -14.65 7.27 25.72
C LYS A 509 -13.16 7.22 25.38
N GLN A 510 -12.64 8.38 24.96
CA GLN A 510 -11.22 8.62 24.81
C GLN A 510 -10.81 9.72 25.77
N VAL A 511 -9.75 9.49 26.53
CA VAL A 511 -9.27 10.40 27.58
C VAL A 511 -7.80 10.77 27.35
N ALA A 512 -7.43 11.97 27.78
CA ALA A 512 -6.12 12.54 27.49
C ALA A 512 -5.04 12.19 28.53
N THR A 513 -5.44 11.76 29.73
CA THR A 513 -4.52 11.53 30.85
C THR A 513 -4.86 10.25 31.60
N VAL A 514 -3.86 9.69 32.28
CA VAL A 514 -4.03 8.51 33.13
C VAL A 514 -5.00 8.80 34.28
N ASP A 515 -4.96 9.99 34.88
CA ASP A 515 -5.89 10.36 35.96
C ASP A 515 -7.35 10.36 35.50
N ALA A 516 -7.63 10.92 34.31
CA ALA A 516 -8.97 10.89 33.75
C ALA A 516 -9.40 9.46 33.42
N LEU A 517 -8.48 8.61 32.95
CA LEU A 517 -8.75 7.20 32.71
C LEU A 517 -9.10 6.47 34.00
N LEU A 518 -8.28 6.63 35.05
CA LEU A 518 -8.51 6.00 36.35
C LEU A 518 -9.81 6.47 37.00
N ALA A 519 -10.18 7.74 36.83
CA ALA A 519 -11.48 8.24 37.29
C ALA A 519 -12.65 7.54 36.57
N GLU A 520 -12.52 7.30 35.27
CA GLU A 520 -13.52 6.57 34.47
C GLU A 520 -13.60 5.10 34.85
N THR A 521 -12.48 4.42 35.11
CA THR A 521 -12.46 2.99 35.50
C THR A 521 -12.94 2.74 36.93
N ALA A 522 -12.91 3.76 37.79
CA ALA A 522 -13.54 3.70 39.11
C ALA A 522 -15.08 3.71 39.05
N MET A 523 -15.65 4.14 37.91
CA MET A 523 -17.09 4.10 37.67
C MET A 523 -17.51 2.76 37.04
N THR A 524 -18.81 2.45 37.10
CA THR A 524 -19.36 1.32 36.35
C THR A 524 -19.35 1.61 34.85
N LEU A 525 -18.34 1.13 34.15
CA LEU A 525 -18.24 1.22 32.71
C LEU A 525 -19.21 0.24 32.04
N LYS A 526 -19.88 0.71 30.98
CA LYS A 526 -20.74 -0.12 30.14
C LYS A 526 -20.08 -0.30 28.78
N GLY A 527 -20.12 -1.51 28.25
CA GLY A 527 -19.74 -1.77 26.87
C GLY A 527 -20.71 -1.13 25.87
N VAL A 528 -20.37 -1.27 24.59
CA VAL A 528 -21.21 -0.80 23.48
C VAL A 528 -22.57 -1.49 23.52
N SER A 529 -23.64 -0.71 23.29
CA SER A 529 -25.01 -1.23 23.29
C SER A 529 -25.23 -2.29 22.19
N LEU A 530 -26.08 -3.27 22.49
CA LEU A 530 -26.50 -4.30 21.53
C LEU A 530 -27.01 -3.70 20.20
N ARG A 531 -27.78 -2.61 20.27
CA ARG A 531 -28.28 -1.90 19.08
C ARG A 531 -27.16 -1.39 18.18
N LYS A 532 -26.10 -0.78 18.75
CA LYS A 532 -24.96 -0.28 17.96
C LYS A 532 -24.18 -1.42 17.32
N ARG A 533 -23.99 -2.52 18.06
CA ARG A 533 -23.34 -3.74 17.55
C ARG A 533 -24.13 -4.33 16.38
N ALA A 534 -25.43 -4.57 16.57
CA ALA A 534 -26.30 -5.08 15.52
C ALA A 534 -26.28 -4.20 14.26
N ALA A 535 -26.35 -2.88 14.43
CA ALA A 535 -26.28 -1.94 13.31
C ALA A 535 -24.92 -1.98 12.58
N ALA A 536 -23.82 -2.30 13.26
CA ALA A 536 -22.52 -2.47 12.61
C ALA A 536 -22.44 -3.77 11.80
N HIS A 537 -22.95 -4.88 12.36
CA HIS A 537 -23.08 -6.15 11.64
C HIS A 537 -23.96 -6.02 10.40
N GLU A 538 -25.12 -5.38 10.52
CA GLU A 538 -26.04 -5.15 9.41
C GLU A 538 -25.41 -4.31 8.29
N ARG A 539 -24.57 -3.32 8.64
CA ARG A 539 -23.79 -2.57 7.63
C ARG A 539 -22.79 -3.46 6.92
N LEU A 540 -22.07 -4.32 7.64
CA LEU A 540 -21.14 -5.27 7.04
C LEU A 540 -21.85 -6.27 6.13
N ASP A 541 -22.99 -6.81 6.56
CA ASP A 541 -23.75 -7.78 5.78
C ASP A 541 -24.28 -7.17 4.48
N ARG A 542 -24.78 -5.92 4.51
CA ARG A 542 -25.13 -5.18 3.29
C ARG A 542 -23.95 -4.94 2.36
N SER A 543 -22.79 -4.61 2.92
CA SER A 543 -21.54 -4.48 2.14
C SER A 543 -21.22 -5.81 1.45
N ILE A 544 -21.25 -6.92 2.16
CA ILE A 544 -21.01 -8.26 1.62
C ILE A 544 -22.00 -8.62 0.51
N GLU A 545 -23.29 -8.40 0.73
CA GLU A 545 -24.35 -8.65 -0.25
C GLU A 545 -24.14 -7.84 -1.53
N THR A 546 -23.79 -6.55 -1.38
CA THR A 546 -23.50 -5.67 -2.51
C THR A 546 -22.30 -6.17 -3.33
N LEU A 547 -21.22 -6.56 -2.66
CA LEU A 547 -20.01 -7.08 -3.30
C LEU A 547 -20.31 -8.38 -4.05
N ARG A 548 -21.00 -9.33 -3.41
CA ARG A 548 -21.43 -10.59 -4.04
C ARG A 548 -22.30 -10.35 -5.25
N GLY A 549 -23.30 -9.48 -5.15
CA GLY A 549 -24.17 -9.15 -6.28
C GLY A 549 -23.41 -8.55 -7.47
N ILE A 550 -22.34 -7.78 -7.25
CA ILE A 550 -21.48 -7.29 -8.34
C ILE A 550 -20.66 -8.42 -8.95
N ILE A 551 -20.01 -9.24 -8.11
CA ILE A 551 -19.18 -10.37 -8.55
C ILE A 551 -20.02 -11.38 -9.33
N ASP A 552 -21.23 -11.72 -8.86
CA ASP A 552 -22.12 -12.70 -9.49
C ASP A 552 -22.58 -12.21 -10.87
N ARG A 553 -22.95 -10.93 -10.97
CA ARG A 553 -23.30 -10.31 -12.27
C ARG A 553 -22.14 -10.34 -13.23
N TYR A 554 -20.94 -9.98 -12.77
CA TYR A 554 -19.73 -10.02 -13.61
C TYR A 554 -19.40 -11.45 -14.06
N THR A 555 -19.45 -12.40 -13.13
CA THR A 555 -19.21 -13.82 -13.39
C THR A 555 -20.16 -14.33 -14.48
N ALA A 556 -21.45 -13.97 -14.44
CA ALA A 556 -22.42 -14.34 -15.46
C ALA A 556 -22.13 -13.78 -16.87
N THR A 557 -21.30 -12.73 -17.00
CA THR A 557 -20.94 -12.14 -18.30
C THR A 557 -19.72 -12.77 -18.97
N ILE A 558 -18.91 -13.54 -18.23
CA ILE A 558 -17.69 -14.15 -18.75
C ILE A 558 -18.00 -15.60 -19.15
N PRO A 559 -17.63 -16.04 -20.38
CA PRO A 559 -17.74 -17.44 -20.78
C PRO A 559 -17.06 -18.39 -19.78
N ALA A 560 -17.61 -19.58 -19.62
CA ALA A 560 -17.07 -20.62 -18.73
C ALA A 560 -15.65 -21.03 -19.13
#